data_AF-A0A7C7DQD3-F1
#
_entry.id   AF-A0A7C7DQD3-F1
#
_cell.length_a   1.000
_cell.length_b   1.000
_cell.length_c   1.000
_cell.angle_alpha   90.00
_cell.angle_beta   90.00
_cell.angle_gamma   90.00
#
_symmetry.space_group_name_H-M   'P 1'
#
loop_
_entity.id
_entity.type
_entity.pdbx_description
1 polymer ?
#
loop_
_entity_poly.entity_id
_entity_poly.type
_entity_poly.pdbx_seq_one_letter_code
_entity_poly.pdbx_strand_id
1 'polypeptide(L)'
;MHSMAELVEEIERSEKPLVELYRQIEDAAVTSTEKKLASQMYHYQRFQVASLELLKSDVPEEFLCFGAVVDEDVNLRQGPGPKHSLVKKVGKGTPVIVMKYEGNWAHVRLPDATQGFIFRAYVKCEMGA
;
A
#
# COMPACT_ATOMS: atom_id res chain seq x y z
N MET A 1 0.96 -14.80 28.37
CA MET A 1 0.74 -13.54 27.62
C MET A 1 1.14 -13.82 26.19
N HIS A 2 0.27 -13.55 25.22
CA HIS A 2 0.63 -13.71 23.81
C HIS A 2 1.60 -12.61 23.38
N SER A 3 2.57 -12.96 22.54
CA SER A 3 3.46 -12.01 21.88
C SER A 3 2.72 -11.26 20.77
N MET A 4 3.25 -10.10 20.35
CA MET A 4 2.71 -9.36 19.21
C MET A 4 2.63 -10.24 17.94
N ALA A 5 3.66 -11.05 17.69
CA ALA A 5 3.69 -11.93 16.51
C ALA A 5 2.57 -12.98 16.54
N GLU A 6 2.31 -13.59 17.70
CA GLU A 6 1.22 -14.56 17.88
C GLU A 6 -0.14 -13.91 17.65
N LEU A 7 -0.36 -12.71 18.19
CA LEU A 7 -1.61 -11.95 18.00
C LEU A 7 -1.82 -11.58 16.52
N VAL A 8 -0.78 -11.11 15.85
CA VAL A 8 -0.85 -10.76 14.42
C VAL A 8 -1.16 -11.99 13.56
N GLU A 9 -0.56 -13.13 13.87
CA GLU A 9 -0.84 -14.37 13.13
C GLU A 9 -2.27 -14.87 13.35
N GLU A 10 -2.79 -14.77 14.58
CA GLU A 10 -4.16 -15.13 14.93
C GLU A 10 -5.19 -14.24 14.20
N ILE A 11 -4.97 -12.92 14.20
CA ILE A 11 -5.83 -11.97 13.51
C ILE A 11 -5.75 -12.18 12.00
N GLU A 12 -4.55 -12.29 11.41
CA GLU A 12 -4.39 -12.48 9.96
C GLU A 12 -5.11 -13.76 9.49
N ARG A 13 -4.99 -14.87 10.25
CA ARG A 13 -5.67 -16.13 9.93
C ARG A 13 -7.19 -15.96 9.86
N SER A 14 -7.74 -15.08 10.69
CA SER A 14 -9.18 -14.78 10.75
C SER A 14 -9.60 -13.79 9.66
N GLU A 15 -8.78 -12.78 9.37
CA GLU A 15 -9.12 -11.65 8.50
C GLU A 15 -8.81 -11.87 7.03
N LYS A 16 -7.78 -12.65 6.71
CA LYS A 16 -7.38 -12.93 5.32
C LYS A 16 -8.49 -13.56 4.47
N PRO A 17 -9.27 -14.54 4.98
CA PRO A 17 -10.44 -15.07 4.25
C PRO A 17 -11.55 -14.03 4.03
N LEU A 18 -11.69 -13.04 4.92
CA LEU A 18 -12.76 -12.04 4.82
C LEU A 18 -12.58 -11.11 3.61
N VAL A 19 -11.34 -10.83 3.18
CA VAL A 19 -11.05 -9.97 2.02
C VAL A 19 -11.84 -10.43 0.79
N GLU A 20 -11.93 -11.74 0.57
CA GLU A 20 -12.66 -12.32 -0.55
C GLU A 20 -14.17 -12.18 -0.39
N LEU A 21 -14.70 -12.29 0.82
CA LEU A 21 -16.13 -12.06 1.10
C LEU A 21 -16.50 -10.58 0.87
N TYR A 22 -15.67 -9.63 1.31
CA TYR A 22 -15.90 -8.22 1.03
C TYR A 22 -15.83 -7.89 -0.47
N ARG A 23 -14.93 -8.55 -1.22
CA ARG A 23 -14.89 -8.44 -2.69
C ARG A 23 -16.20 -8.94 -3.32
N GLN A 24 -16.71 -10.07 -2.85
CA GLN A 24 -18.00 -10.60 -3.33
C GLN A 24 -19.18 -9.67 -3.02
N ILE A 25 -19.16 -8.98 -1.87
CA ILE A 25 -20.16 -7.94 -1.54
C ILE A 25 -20.06 -6.77 -2.52
N GLU A 26 -18.84 -6.31 -2.85
CA GLU A 26 -18.62 -5.26 -3.85
C GLU A 26 -19.12 -5.66 -5.24
N ASP A 27 -18.82 -6.89 -5.66
CA ASP A 27 -19.26 -7.45 -6.94
C ASP A 27 -20.79 -7.61 -7.01
N ALA A 28 -21.44 -7.91 -5.88
CA ALA A 28 -22.90 -8.09 -5.78
C ALA A 28 -23.68 -6.77 -5.62
N ALA A 29 -23.02 -5.67 -5.28
CA ALA A 29 -23.65 -4.38 -5.06
C ALA A 29 -24.30 -3.83 -6.35
N VAL A 30 -25.54 -3.36 -6.27
CA VAL A 30 -26.33 -2.96 -7.45
C VAL A 30 -26.36 -1.45 -7.59
N THR A 31 -26.71 -0.74 -6.51
CA THR A 31 -26.84 0.72 -6.54
C THR A 31 -25.48 1.42 -6.44
N SER A 32 -25.41 2.67 -6.89
CA SER A 32 -24.19 3.47 -6.77
C SER A 32 -23.75 3.67 -5.31
N THR A 33 -24.72 3.81 -4.40
CA THR A 33 -24.46 3.93 -2.95
C THR A 33 -23.96 2.61 -2.36
N GLU A 34 -24.59 1.48 -2.70
CA GLU A 34 -24.12 0.15 -2.27
C GLU A 34 -22.69 -0.11 -2.75
N LYS A 35 -22.40 0.15 -4.03
CA LYS A 35 -21.06 -0.02 -4.60
C LYS A 35 -20.03 0.82 -3.87
N LYS A 36 -20.38 2.08 -3.56
CA LYS A 36 -19.49 2.97 -2.80
C LYS A 36 -19.21 2.42 -1.40
N LEU A 37 -20.24 2.00 -0.66
CA LEU A 37 -20.08 1.45 0.68
C LEU A 37 -19.29 0.13 0.68
N ALA A 38 -19.63 -0.78 -0.24
CA ALA A 38 -18.95 -2.06 -0.38
C ALA A 38 -17.47 -1.87 -0.75
N SER A 39 -17.16 -0.94 -1.65
CA SER A 39 -15.79 -0.59 -2.01
C SER A 39 -15.01 -0.03 -0.82
N GLN A 40 -15.63 0.83 0.01
CA GLN A 40 -15.00 1.33 1.23
C GLN A 40 -14.69 0.18 2.22
N MET A 41 -15.63 -0.75 2.41
CA MET A 41 -15.45 -1.91 3.29
C MET A 41 -14.36 -2.85 2.78
N TYR A 42 -14.33 -3.13 1.48
CA TYR A 42 -13.30 -3.94 0.84
C TYR A 42 -11.91 -3.31 0.99
N HIS A 43 -11.78 -2.00 0.73
CA HIS A 43 -10.51 -1.30 0.91
C HIS A 43 -10.05 -1.28 2.37
N TYR A 44 -10.98 -1.12 3.33
CA TYR A 44 -10.67 -1.20 4.76
C TYR A 44 -10.12 -2.59 5.13
N GLN A 45 -10.82 -3.67 4.75
CA GLN A 45 -10.37 -5.02 5.05
C GLN A 45 -9.01 -5.33 4.41
N ARG A 46 -8.80 -4.89 3.16
CA ARG A 46 -7.52 -5.04 2.48
C ARG A 46 -6.38 -4.29 3.18
N PHE A 47 -6.64 -3.06 3.61
CA PHE A 47 -5.67 -2.26 4.35
C PHE A 47 -5.29 -2.94 5.66
N GLN A 48 -6.27 -3.49 6.38
CA GLN A 48 -6.03 -4.18 7.65
C GLN A 48 -5.15 -5.42 7.46
N VAL A 49 -5.47 -6.28 6.49
CA VAL A 49 -4.66 -7.47 6.18
C VAL A 49 -3.26 -7.09 5.68
N ALA A 50 -3.14 -6.09 4.81
CA ALA A 50 -1.84 -5.61 4.35
C ALA A 50 -0.97 -5.05 5.50
N SER A 51 -1.60 -4.40 6.50
CA SER A 51 -0.91 -3.92 7.70
C SER A 51 -0.40 -5.08 8.56
N LEU A 52 -1.19 -6.15 8.71
CA LEU A 52 -0.77 -7.36 9.44
C LEU A 52 0.39 -8.08 8.71
N GLU A 53 0.34 -8.15 7.38
CA GLU A 53 1.43 -8.70 6.57
C GLU A 53 2.72 -7.86 6.71
N LEU A 54 2.59 -6.53 6.77
CA LEU A 54 3.72 -5.64 7.03
C LEU A 54 4.32 -5.88 8.42
N LEU A 55 3.47 -6.02 9.45
CA LEU A 55 3.89 -6.34 10.83
C LEU A 55 4.64 -7.68 10.94
N LYS A 56 4.39 -8.63 10.04
CA LYS A 56 5.07 -9.95 10.01
C LYS A 56 6.35 -9.99 9.21
N SER A 57 6.58 -9.01 8.34
CA SER A 57 7.71 -9.01 7.41
C SER A 57 8.84 -8.10 7.92
N ASP A 58 8.96 -6.90 7.36
CA ASP A 58 9.93 -5.89 7.75
C ASP A 58 9.22 -4.54 7.82
N VAL A 59 8.85 -4.12 9.03
CA VAL A 59 8.22 -2.82 9.25
C VAL A 59 9.30 -1.73 9.04
N PRO A 60 9.13 -0.79 8.10
CA PRO A 60 10.09 0.29 7.94
C PRO A 60 10.12 1.17 9.19
N GLU A 61 11.26 1.81 9.45
CA GLU A 61 11.42 2.76 10.56
C GLU A 61 10.43 3.92 10.46
N GLU A 62 10.15 4.36 9.22
CA GLU A 62 9.12 5.35 8.90
C GLU A 62 8.02 4.72 8.04
N PHE A 63 6.77 4.94 8.40
CA PHE A 63 5.60 4.58 7.59
C PHE A 63 4.66 5.77 7.50
N LEU A 64 4.37 6.19 6.27
CA LEU A 64 3.42 7.26 6.01
C LEU A 64 2.09 6.71 5.49
N CYS A 65 2.13 5.89 4.44
CA CYS A 65 0.93 5.31 3.85
C CYS A 65 1.27 4.11 2.96
N PHE A 66 0.28 3.24 2.73
CA PHE A 66 0.27 2.45 1.50
C PHE A 66 -0.16 3.36 0.34
N GLY A 67 0.32 3.07 -0.86
CA GLY A 67 -0.06 3.82 -2.05
C GLY A 67 0.17 3.04 -3.32
N ALA A 68 -0.07 3.70 -4.44
CA ALA A 68 0.17 3.17 -5.76
C ALA A 68 0.78 4.23 -6.69
N VAL A 69 1.55 3.75 -7.67
CA VAL A 69 2.01 4.58 -8.78
C VAL A 69 0.85 4.87 -9.72
N VAL A 70 0.66 6.14 -10.11
CA VAL A 70 -0.52 6.57 -10.89
C VAL A 70 -0.28 6.78 -12.38
N ASP A 71 0.96 6.72 -12.83
CA ASP A 71 1.36 6.95 -14.23
C ASP A 71 2.20 5.79 -14.77
N GLU A 72 2.29 5.70 -16.08
CA GLU A 72 3.15 4.73 -16.75
C GLU A 72 4.60 5.23 -16.79
N ASP A 73 5.55 4.30 -16.74
CA ASP A 73 6.99 4.58 -16.96
C ASP A 73 7.63 5.57 -15.95
N VAL A 74 7.27 5.44 -14.67
CA VAL A 74 7.74 6.34 -13.59
C VAL A 74 9.13 5.95 -13.12
N ASN A 75 10.01 6.94 -13.00
CA ASN A 75 11.39 6.73 -12.54
C ASN A 75 11.46 6.55 -11.02
N LEU A 76 11.97 5.41 -10.56
CA LEU A 76 12.48 5.23 -9.20
C LEU A 76 13.95 5.63 -9.17
N ARG A 77 14.33 6.59 -8.33
CA ARG A 77 15.70 7.12 -8.25
C ARG A 77 16.38 6.82 -6.91
N GLN A 78 17.71 6.80 -6.91
CA GLN A 78 18.51 6.56 -5.69
C GLN A 78 18.39 7.70 -4.64
N GLY A 79 17.91 8.88 -5.03
CA GLY A 79 17.77 10.03 -4.13
C GLY A 79 16.76 11.06 -4.63
N PRO A 80 16.42 12.05 -3.80
CA PRO A 80 15.40 13.06 -4.10
C PRO A 80 15.93 14.10 -5.09
N GLY A 81 15.86 13.80 -6.38
CA GLY A 81 16.23 14.76 -7.43
C GLY A 81 16.43 14.13 -8.80
N PRO A 82 16.29 14.90 -9.89
CA PRO A 82 16.46 14.39 -11.25
C PRO A 82 17.91 13.99 -11.58
N LYS A 83 18.89 14.48 -10.79
CA LYS A 83 20.32 14.16 -10.96
C LYS A 83 20.73 12.84 -10.31
N HIS A 84 19.90 12.26 -9.45
CA HIS A 84 20.19 10.95 -8.87
C HIS A 84 19.97 9.84 -9.90
N SER A 85 20.82 8.83 -9.84
CA SER A 85 20.78 7.67 -10.74
C SER A 85 19.42 6.98 -10.72
N LEU A 86 19.00 6.52 -11.89
CA LEU A 86 17.82 5.69 -12.05
C LEU A 86 18.08 4.31 -11.43
N VAL A 87 17.16 3.85 -10.57
CA VAL A 87 17.13 2.47 -10.06
C VAL A 87 16.44 1.58 -11.08
N LYS A 88 15.17 1.90 -11.38
CA LYS A 88 14.35 1.25 -12.40
C LYS A 88 13.15 2.12 -12.76
N LYS A 89 12.42 1.70 -13.79
CA LYS A 89 11.11 2.24 -14.15
C LYS A 89 10.01 1.41 -13.51
N VAL A 90 8.94 2.08 -13.10
CA VAL A 90 7.81 1.52 -12.36
C VAL A 90 6.53 1.88 -13.11
N GLY A 91 5.68 0.89 -13.36
CA GLY A 91 4.42 1.08 -14.09
C GLY A 91 3.27 1.49 -13.17
N LYS A 92 2.18 1.94 -13.80
CA LYS A 92 0.94 2.32 -13.09
C LYS A 92 0.37 1.14 -12.31
N GLY A 93 -0.24 1.43 -11.16
CA GLY A 93 -0.85 0.44 -10.28
C GLY A 93 0.16 -0.36 -9.46
N THR A 94 1.47 -0.12 -9.61
CA THR A 94 2.47 -0.75 -8.75
C THR A 94 2.24 -0.29 -7.31
N PRO A 95 1.97 -1.20 -6.36
CA PRO A 95 1.79 -0.84 -4.96
C PRO A 95 3.12 -0.42 -4.35
N VAL A 96 3.07 0.55 -3.46
CA VAL A 96 4.23 1.11 -2.76
C VAL A 96 3.90 1.34 -1.29
N ILE A 97 4.90 1.19 -0.43
CA ILE A 97 4.88 1.75 0.91
C ILE A 97 5.59 3.09 0.84
N VAL A 98 4.90 4.18 1.15
CA VAL A 98 5.53 5.50 1.30
C VAL A 98 6.05 5.59 2.72
N MET A 99 7.36 5.76 2.87
CA MET A 99 8.01 5.90 4.17
C MET A 99 7.96 7.34 4.64
N LYS A 100 8.32 8.29 3.77
CA LYS A 100 8.29 9.73 4.03
C LYS A 100 8.28 10.57 2.75
N TYR A 101 8.04 11.87 2.90
CA TYR A 101 8.23 12.87 1.85
C TYR A 101 9.48 13.73 2.12
N GLU A 102 10.28 13.94 1.08
CA GLU A 102 11.41 14.87 1.07
C GLU A 102 11.19 15.90 -0.05
N GLY A 103 10.59 17.04 0.31
CA GLY A 103 10.12 18.03 -0.67
C GLY A 103 9.09 17.42 -1.63
N ASN A 104 9.43 17.40 -2.93
CA ASN A 104 8.56 16.84 -3.96
C ASN A 104 8.84 15.35 -4.26
N TRP A 105 9.56 14.65 -3.38
CA TRP A 105 9.92 13.25 -3.58
C TRP A 105 9.31 12.38 -2.48
N ALA A 106 8.73 11.26 -2.89
CA ALA A 106 8.29 10.19 -2.02
C ALA A 106 9.40 9.16 -1.89
N HIS A 107 9.90 8.93 -0.68
CA HIS A 107 10.73 7.77 -0.41
C HIS A 107 9.82 6.56 -0.27
N VAL A 108 9.97 5.60 -1.19
CA VAL A 108 9.07 4.46 -1.32
C VAL A 108 9.82 3.14 -1.24
N ARG A 109 9.13 2.12 -0.74
CA ARG A 109 9.54 0.71 -0.80
C ARG A 109 8.57 -0.04 -1.70
N LEU A 110 9.11 -0.77 -2.66
CA LEU A 110 8.36 -1.62 -3.58
C LEU A 110 8.12 -3.03 -2.99
N PRO A 111 7.25 -3.85 -3.61
CA PRO A 111 6.96 -5.20 -3.10
C PRO A 111 8.17 -6.14 -3.09
N ASP A 112 9.13 -5.92 -3.97
CA ASP A 112 10.41 -6.65 -4.02
C ASP A 112 11.46 -6.09 -3.02
N ALA A 113 11.01 -5.30 -2.05
CA ALA A 113 11.82 -4.58 -1.06
C ALA A 113 12.78 -3.51 -1.63
N THR A 114 12.79 -3.28 -2.96
CA THR A 114 13.58 -2.19 -3.55
C THR A 114 13.11 -0.85 -3.01
N GLN A 115 14.05 -0.01 -2.57
CA GLN A 115 13.76 1.34 -2.09
C GLN A 115 14.28 2.40 -3.07
N GLY A 116 13.65 3.58 -3.02
CA GLY A 116 14.11 4.74 -3.77
C GLY A 116 13.08 5.87 -3.75
N PHE A 117 13.30 6.85 -4.60
CA PHE A 117 12.55 8.09 -4.62
C PHE A 117 11.75 8.21 -5.91
N ILE A 118 10.44 8.42 -5.78
CA ILE A 118 9.53 8.73 -6.88
C ILE A 118 9.07 10.18 -6.72
N PHE A 119 8.94 10.92 -7.81
CA PHE A 119 8.36 12.28 -7.74
C PHE A 119 6.91 12.19 -7.24
N ARG A 120 6.59 12.95 -6.18
CA ARG A 120 5.37 12.78 -5.38
C ARG A 120 4.08 12.82 -6.21
N ALA A 121 4.03 13.59 -7.29
CA ALA A 121 2.86 13.65 -8.17
C ALA A 121 2.49 12.30 -8.82
N TYR A 122 3.44 11.36 -8.90
CA TYR A 122 3.22 10.02 -9.44
C TYR A 122 2.87 8.98 -8.38
N VAL A 123 2.76 9.37 -7.10
CA VAL A 123 2.36 8.48 -6.01
C VAL A 123 1.06 8.96 -5.41
N LYS A 124 0.07 8.07 -5.34
CA LYS A 124 -1.17 8.32 -4.62
C LYS A 124 -1.21 7.43 -3.40
N CYS A 125 -1.30 8.03 -2.21
CA CYS A 125 -1.63 7.27 -1.00
C CYS A 125 -3.06 6.73 -1.15
N GLU A 126 -3.20 5.44 -0.88
CA GLU A 126 -4.47 4.79 -0.65
C GLU A 126 -4.71 4.92 0.86
N MET A 127 -5.88 5.44 1.28
CA MET A 127 -6.22 5.72 2.69
C MET A 127 -5.70 4.64 3.65
N GLY A 128 -5.12 4.93 4.82
CA GLY A 128 -5.71 5.67 5.95
C GLY A 128 -5.91 7.19 5.87
N ALA A 129 -7.18 7.59 5.85
CA ALA A 129 -7.74 8.81 6.42
C ALA A 129 -9.19 8.51 6.83
#